data_AF-A0A935YYD7-F1
#
_entry.id   AF-A0A935YYD7-F1
#
_cell.length_a   1.000
_cell.length_b   1.000
_cell.length_c   1.000
_cell.angle_alpha   90.00
_cell.angle_beta   90.00
_cell.angle_gamma   90.00
#
_symmetry.space_group_name_H-M   'P 1'
#
loop_
_entity.id
_entity.type
_entity.pdbx_description
1 polymer ?
#
loop_
_entity_poly.entity_id
_entity_poly.type
_entity_poly.pdbx_seq_one_letter_code
_entity_poly.pdbx_strand_id
1 'polypeptide(L)'
;MLQIALDRRAAGSDVPAMTRAPRPRPPRKELYAEGGIEPALEELLTDPLTQAVMRRDGVSAASLRNLISAMRKELRERAASC
;
A
#
# COMPACT_ATOMS: atom_id res chain seq x y z
N MET A 1 20.41 10.31 26.17
CA MET A 1 21.27 9.31 25.50
C MET A 1 20.66 7.94 25.72
N LEU A 2 20.04 7.34 24.68
CA LEU A 2 19.40 6.02 24.77
C LEU A 2 20.27 5.01 24.00
N GLN A 3 20.81 4.03 24.73
CA GLN A 3 21.55 2.90 24.17
C GLN A 3 20.57 1.84 23.67
N ILE A 4 20.57 1.60 22.36
CA ILE A 4 19.83 0.50 21.73
C ILE A 4 20.74 -0.72 21.75
N ALA A 5 20.44 -1.69 22.62
CA ALA A 5 21.05 -3.01 22.59
C ALA A 5 20.36 -3.85 21.51
N LEU A 6 20.92 -3.84 20.30
CA LEU A 6 20.61 -4.80 19.24
C LEU A 6 21.51 -6.01 19.44
N ASP A 7 21.05 -7.01 20.20
CA ASP A 7 21.65 -8.33 20.08
C ASP A 7 20.67 -9.45 20.44
N ARG A 8 20.12 -10.06 19.39
CA ARG A 8 19.70 -11.48 19.36
C ARG A 8 19.77 -11.98 17.92
N ARG A 9 21.00 -12.12 17.40
CA ARG A 9 21.23 -12.92 16.19
C ARG A 9 21.24 -14.40 16.60
N ALA A 10 20.05 -15.00 16.68
CA ALA A 10 19.92 -16.43 16.91
C ALA A 10 20.40 -17.21 15.66
N ALA A 11 21.44 -17.99 15.88
CA ALA A 11 21.87 -19.24 15.24
C ALA A 11 21.37 -19.56 13.82
N GLY A 12 22.34 -19.86 12.96
CA GLY A 12 22.19 -20.18 11.55
C GLY A 12 21.23 -21.33 11.24
N SER A 13 20.59 -21.19 10.08
CA SER A 13 20.20 -22.32 9.25
C SER A 13 20.71 -22.00 7.84
N ASP A 14 21.90 -22.49 7.50
CA ASP A 14 22.44 -22.48 6.13
C ASP A 14 21.66 -23.50 5.28
N VAL A 15 20.39 -23.18 5.00
CA VAL A 15 19.59 -23.90 4.01
C VAL A 15 19.63 -23.07 2.74
N PRO A 16 20.08 -23.63 1.59
CA PRO A 16 20.07 -22.89 0.33
C PRO A 16 18.65 -22.38 0.04
N ALA A 17 18.54 -21.08 -0.24
CA ALA A 17 17.27 -20.37 -0.39
C ALA A 17 16.34 -20.99 -1.46
N MET A 18 16.91 -21.76 -2.40
CA MET A 18 16.20 -22.46 -3.48
C MET A 18 15.26 -23.58 -3.03
N THR A 19 15.37 -24.09 -1.79
CA THR A 19 14.54 -25.21 -1.29
C THR A 19 13.44 -24.81 -0.32
N ARG A 20 13.32 -23.53 0.03
CA ARG A 20 12.21 -23.07 0.88
C ARG A 20 10.95 -22.91 0.03
N ALA A 21 10.05 -23.89 0.12
CA ALA A 21 8.68 -23.73 -0.33
C ALA A 21 8.11 -22.41 0.22
N PRO A 22 7.33 -21.63 -0.56
CA PRO A 22 6.71 -20.41 -0.08
C PRO A 22 5.94 -20.72 1.20
N ARG A 23 6.32 -20.11 2.31
CA ARG A 23 5.54 -20.25 3.54
C ARG A 23 4.14 -19.69 3.24
N PRO A 24 3.06 -20.45 3.51
CA PRO A 24 1.72 -19.92 3.41
C PRO A 24 1.67 -18.64 4.26
N ARG A 25 1.28 -17.52 3.64
CA ARG A 25 1.06 -16.30 4.41
C ARG A 25 -0.05 -16.59 5.43
N PRO A 26 0.14 -16.25 6.71
CA PRO A 26 -0.93 -16.43 7.69
C PRO A 26 -2.17 -15.65 7.22
N PRO A 27 -3.38 -16.19 7.44
CA PRO A 27 -4.61 -15.50 7.06
C PRO A 27 -4.67 -14.17 7.78
N ARG A 28 -4.70 -13.08 7.02
CA ARG A 28 -4.89 -11.73 7.54
C ARG A 28 -6.38 -11.52 7.72
N LYS A 29 -6.80 -11.08 8.92
CA LYS A 29 -8.20 -10.78 9.24
C LYS A 29 -8.55 -9.30 9.01
N GLU A 30 -7.68 -8.56 8.35
CA GLU A 30 -7.83 -7.13 8.10
C GLU A 30 -8.83 -6.90 6.96
N LEU A 31 -9.54 -5.77 7.00
CA LEU A 31 -10.62 -5.43 6.05
C LEU A 31 -10.17 -5.45 4.56
N TYR A 32 -8.89 -5.17 4.31
CA TYR A 32 -8.27 -5.10 2.98
C TYR A 32 -7.15 -6.15 2.81
N ALA A 33 -7.24 -7.25 3.57
CA ALA A 33 -6.29 -8.35 3.50
C ALA A 33 -6.36 -9.14 2.18
N GLU A 34 -7.55 -9.15 1.57
CA GLU A 34 -7.87 -9.91 0.38
C GLU A 34 -7.79 -9.02 -0.87
N GLY A 35 -7.14 -9.52 -1.93
CA GLY A 35 -7.07 -8.80 -3.20
C GLY A 35 -8.44 -8.71 -3.87
N GLY A 36 -8.75 -7.56 -4.46
CA GLY A 36 -10.06 -7.27 -5.05
C GLY A 36 -11.00 -6.52 -4.12
N ILE A 37 -10.65 -6.38 -2.83
CA ILE A 37 -11.32 -5.48 -1.88
C ILE A 37 -10.42 -4.26 -1.68
N GLU A 38 -10.72 -3.19 -2.41
CA GLU A 38 -9.98 -1.94 -2.34
C GLU A 38 -10.76 -0.91 -1.51
N PRO A 39 -10.09 -0.11 -0.66
CA PRO A 39 -10.74 0.98 0.05
C PRO A 39 -11.30 2.01 -0.92
N ALA A 40 -12.38 2.67 -0.51
CA ALA A 40 -12.86 3.81 -1.26
C ALA A 40 -11.82 4.94 -1.23
N LEU A 41 -11.76 5.76 -2.30
CA LEU A 41 -10.84 6.89 -2.34
C LEU A 41 -11.00 7.82 -1.13
N GLU A 42 -12.23 8.03 -0.67
CA GLU A 42 -12.51 8.90 0.48
C GLU A 42 -12.03 8.30 1.82
N GLU A 43 -11.98 6.97 1.94
CA GLU A 43 -11.38 6.29 3.10
C GLU A 43 -9.87 6.55 3.14
N LEU A 44 -9.19 6.43 1.99
CA LEU A 44 -7.77 6.76 1.88
C LEU A 44 -7.48 8.23 2.14
N LEU A 45 -8.30 9.16 1.64
CA LEU A 45 -8.08 10.59 1.82
C LEU A 45 -8.32 11.07 3.26
N THR A 46 -9.08 10.30 4.05
CA THR A 46 -9.33 10.57 5.47
C THR A 46 -8.35 9.85 6.41
N ASP A 47 -7.59 8.87 5.89
CA ASP A 47 -6.59 8.14 6.65
C ASP A 47 -5.39 9.04 7.07
N PRO A 48 -5.07 9.13 8.37
CA PRO A 48 -4.00 10.01 8.86
C PRO A 48 -2.60 9.68 8.30
N LEU A 49 -2.31 8.39 8.06
CA LEU A 49 -1.01 7.97 7.53
C LEU A 49 -0.87 8.40 6.07
N THR A 50 -1.93 8.20 5.28
CA THR A 50 -2.03 8.63 3.88
C THR A 50 -1.86 10.15 3.79
N GLN A 51 -2.52 10.92 4.65
CA GLN A 51 -2.34 12.38 4.70
C GLN A 51 -0.90 12.78 5.07
N ALA A 52 -0.23 12.05 5.96
CA ALA A 52 1.16 12.32 6.31
C ALA A 52 2.10 12.10 5.12
N VAL A 53 1.92 11.00 4.38
CA VAL A 53 2.70 10.72 3.15
C VAL A 53 2.42 11.77 2.08
N MET A 54 1.15 12.10 1.85
CA MET A 54 0.75 13.14 0.90
C MET A 54 1.41 14.49 1.21
N ARG A 55 1.42 14.92 2.49
CA ARG A 55 2.09 16.16 2.90
C ARG A 55 3.60 16.11 2.67
N ARG A 56 4.26 14.98 2.97
CA ARG A 56 5.69 14.78 2.72
C ARG A 56 6.02 14.95 1.24
N ASP A 57 5.15 14.45 0.38
CA ASP A 57 5.36 14.40 -1.06
C ASP A 57 4.73 15.62 -1.78
N GLY A 58 4.20 16.61 -1.05
CA GLY A 58 3.62 17.84 -1.60
C GLY A 58 2.29 17.64 -2.34
N VAL A 59 1.59 16.53 -2.10
CA VAL A 59 0.32 16.19 -2.74
C VAL A 59 -0.85 16.68 -1.89
N SER A 60 -1.79 17.39 -2.50
CA SER A 60 -3.05 17.78 -1.84
C SER A 60 -4.20 16.82 -2.21
N ALA A 61 -5.15 16.63 -1.30
CA ALA A 61 -6.34 15.82 -1.57
C ALA A 61 -7.19 16.39 -2.71
N ALA A 62 -7.28 17.72 -2.82
CA ALA A 62 -8.00 18.38 -3.90
C ALA A 62 -7.32 18.11 -5.26
N SER A 63 -5.99 18.23 -5.33
CA SER A 63 -5.21 17.93 -6.55
C SER A 63 -5.41 16.49 -6.99
N LEU A 64 -5.39 15.54 -6.05
CA LEU A 64 -5.56 14.12 -6.35
C LEU A 64 -6.99 13.81 -6.85
N ARG A 65 -8.03 14.38 -6.21
CA ARG A 65 -9.42 14.23 -6.66
C ARG A 65 -9.63 14.78 -8.08
N ASN A 66 -9.05 15.94 -8.37
CA ASN A 66 -9.15 16.57 -9.69
C ASN A 66 -8.48 15.71 -10.76
N LEU A 67 -7.27 15.21 -10.47
CA LEU A 67 -6.54 14.34 -11.39
C LEU A 67 -7.31 13.05 -11.67
N ILE A 68 -7.79 12.36 -10.63
CA ILE A 68 -8.58 11.12 -10.79
C ILE A 68 -9.85 11.39 -11.60
N SER A 69 -10.54 12.51 -11.35
CA SER A 69 -11.75 12.87 -12.09
C SER A 69 -11.46 13.14 -13.56
N ALA A 70 -10.37 13.85 -13.88
CA ALA A 70 -9.92 14.08 -15.24
C ALA A 70 -9.59 12.77 -15.97
N MET A 71 -8.81 11.88 -15.32
CA MET A 71 -8.46 10.58 -15.89
C MET A 71 -9.70 9.70 -16.13
N ARG A 72 -10.66 9.69 -15.20
CA ARG A 72 -11.93 8.96 -15.39
C ARG A 72 -12.72 9.49 -16.58
N LYS A 73 -12.75 10.81 -16.77
CA LYS A 73 -13.40 11.43 -17.93
C LYS A 73 -12.74 10.99 -19.23
N GLU A 74 -11.42 11.09 -19.30
CA GLU A 74 -10.64 10.68 -20.48
C GLU A 74 -10.85 9.20 -20.83
N LEU A 75 -10.82 8.31 -19.83
CA LEU A 75 -11.04 6.87 -20.05
C LEU A 75 -12.44 6.58 -20.59
N ARG A 76 -13.47 7.31 -20.13
CA ARG A 76 -14.83 7.17 -20.66
C ARG A 76 -14.93 7.66 -22.10
N GLU A 77 -14.30 8.79 -22.42
CA GLU A 77 -14.29 9.34 -23.79
C GLU A 77 -13.62 8.36 -24.76
N ARG A 78 -12.48 7.77 -24.37
CA ARG A 78 -11.80 6.72 -25.15
C ARG A 78 -12.65 5.47 -25.34
N ALA A 79 -13.37 5.04 -24.30
CA ALA A 79 -14.25 3.88 -24.37
C ALA A 79 -15.48 4.13 -25.26
N ALA A 80 -15.96 5.38 -25.35
CA ALA A 80 -17.10 5.76 -26.18
C ALA A 80 -16.73 5.97 -27.66
N SER A 81 -15.45 6.13 -27.98
CA SER A 81 -14.93 6.25 -29.36
C SER A 81 -14.57 4.92 -30.02
N CYS A 82 -14.85 3.79 -29.37
CA CYS A 82 -14.57 2.42 -29.82
C CYS A 82 -15.88 1.71 -30.15
#